data_AF-A0A938R9J9-F1
#
_entry.id   AF-A0A938R9J9-F1
#
_cell.length_a   1.000
_cell.length_b   1.000
_cell.length_c   1.000
_cell.angle_alpha   90.00
_cell.angle_beta   90.00
_cell.angle_gamma   90.00
#
_symmetry.space_group_name_H-M   'P 1'
#
loop_
_entity.id
_entity.type
_entity.pdbx_description
1 polymer ?
#
loop_
_entity_poly.entity_id
_entity_poly.type
_entity_poly.pdbx_seq_one_letter_code
_entity_poly.pdbx_strand_id
1 'polypeptide(L)' 'VKNIEDIHFAIVKSYLKALGKEHGLIINFSKPVLGVKRVIHK' A
#
# COMPACT_ATOMS: atom_id res chain seq x y z
N VAL A 1 -1.21 -15.94 -6.68
CA VAL A 1 -0.61 -15.09 -5.62
C VAL A 1 -1.51 -13.89 -5.36
N LYS A 2 -2.53 -14.01 -4.47
CA LYS A 2 -3.43 -12.91 -4.09
C LYS A 2 -3.09 -12.32 -2.70
N ASN A 3 -2.56 -13.14 -1.80
CA ASN A 3 -2.29 -12.75 -0.39
C ASN A 3 -1.15 -11.74 -0.19
N ILE A 4 -0.28 -11.52 -1.17
CA ILE A 4 0.84 -10.57 -1.04
C ILE A 4 0.33 -9.12 -1.07
N GLU A 5 -0.72 -8.81 -1.83
CA GLU A 5 -1.27 -7.44 -1.86
C GLU A 5 -1.95 -7.06 -0.53
N ASP A 6 -2.64 -8.00 0.10
CA ASP A 6 -3.40 -7.74 1.32
C ASP A 6 -2.47 -7.42 2.51
N ILE A 7 -1.35 -8.13 2.62
CA ILE A 7 -0.38 -7.87 3.69
C ILE A 7 0.31 -6.51 3.51
N HIS A 8 0.68 -6.13 2.27
CA HIS A 8 1.24 -4.81 2.01
C HIS A 8 0.24 -3.69 2.29
N PHE A 9 -1.04 -3.90 2.00
CA PHE A 9 -2.08 -2.94 2.31
C PHE A 9 -2.26 -2.74 3.83
N ALA A 10 -2.26 -3.84 4.60
CA ALA A 10 -2.33 -3.80 6.06
C ALA A 10 -1.13 -3.06 6.68
N ILE A 11 0.08 -3.33 6.18
CA ILE A 11 1.31 -2.66 6.63
C ILE A 11 1.23 -1.16 6.36
N VAL A 12 0.88 -0.74 5.14
CA VAL A 12 0.78 0.69 4.81
C VAL A 12 -0.28 1.37 5.67
N LYS A 13 -1.44 0.76 5.90
CA LYS A 13 -2.45 1.31 6.82
C LYS A 13 -1.91 1.50 8.24
N SER A 14 -1.14 0.54 8.76
CA SER A 14 -0.53 0.64 10.08
C SER A 14 0.45 1.83 10.17
N TYR A 15 1.28 2.02 9.15
CA TYR A 15 2.19 3.18 9.07
C TYR A 15 1.46 4.51 8.94
N LEU A 16 0.45 4.58 8.09
CA LEU A 16 -0.39 5.77 7.95
C LEU A 16 -1.02 6.17 9.28
N LYS A 17 -1.52 5.19 10.04
CA LYS A 17 -2.05 5.40 11.40
C LYS A 17 -0.99 5.93 12.35
N ALA A 18 0.17 5.28 12.41
CA ALA A 18 1.26 5.67 13.31
C ALA A 18 1.81 7.07 13.01
N LEU A 19 1.80 7.48 11.74
CA LEU A 19 2.31 8.78 11.29
C LEU A 19 1.25 9.89 11.25
N GLY A 20 -0.02 9.58 11.54
CA GLY A 20 -1.13 10.52 11.39
C GLY A 20 -1.28 11.03 9.96
N LYS A 21 -1.03 10.17 8.96
CA LYS A 21 -1.14 10.50 7.53
C LYS A 21 -2.33 9.78 6.91
N GLU A 22 -3.04 10.44 6.00
CA GLU A 22 -4.23 9.88 5.38
C GLU A 22 -3.92 9.04 4.12
N HIS A 23 -2.81 9.34 3.43
CA HIS A 23 -2.55 8.82 2.10
C HIS A 23 -1.19 8.15 1.99
N GLY A 24 -1.18 6.95 1.41
CA GLY A 24 0.02 6.19 1.05
C GLY A 24 -0.08 5.62 -0.35
N LEU A 25 1.07 5.22 -0.91
CA LEU A 25 1.17 4.58 -2.22
C LEU A 25 1.92 3.26 -2.09
N ILE A 26 1.37 2.21 -2.69
CA ILE A 26 2.07 0.95 -2.94
C ILE A 26 2.48 0.97 -4.41
N ILE A 27 3.77 0.75 -4.65
CA ILE A 27 4.36 0.73 -5.99
C ILE A 27 4.89 -0.68 -6.26
N ASN A 28 4.41 -1.29 -7.35
CA ASN A 28 4.77 -2.63 -7.75
C ASN A 28 5.68 -2.60 -9.00
N PHE A 29 6.92 -3.03 -8.82
CA PHE A 29 7.96 -3.10 -9.84
C PHE A 29 8.15 -4.50 -10.45
N SER A 30 7.33 -5.49 -10.09
CA SER A 30 7.49 -6.87 -10.58
C SER A 30 6.97 -7.10 -12.01
N LYS A 31 6.45 -6.05 -12.65
CA LYS A 31 5.89 -6.07 -14.01
C LYS A 31 6.56 -5.00 -14.87
N PRO A 32 6.58 -5.15 -16.21
CA PRO A 32 7.11 -4.14 -17.12
C PRO A 32 6.41 -2.78 -17.00
N VAL A 33 5.12 -2.81 -16.66
CA VAL A 33 4.32 -1.61 -16.36
C VAL A 33 4.22 -1.43 -14.86
N LEU A 34 4.57 -0.23 -14.40
CA LEU A 34 4.53 0.13 -12.98
C LEU A 34 3.09 0.03 -12.44
N GLY A 35 2.88 -0.85 -11.46
CA GLY A 35 1.62 -0.91 -10.74
C GLY A 35 1.62 0.12 -9.62
N VAL A 36 0.60 0.98 -9.56
CA VAL A 36 0.45 1.98 -8.49
C VAL A 36 -0.91 1.81 -7.83
N LYS A 37 -0.94 1.72 -6.50
CA LYS A 37 -2.18 1.58 -5.71
C LYS A 37 -2.17 2.57 -4.55
N ARG A 38 -3.21 3.39 -4.45
CA ARG A 38 -3.39 4.31 -3.32
C ARG A 38 -3.99 3.58 -2.12
N VAL A 39 -3.45 3.87 -0.94
CA VAL A 39 -3.96 3.42 0.35
C VAL A 39 -4.48 4.63 1.11
N ILE A 40 -5.70 4.52 1.64
CA ILE A 40 -6.34 5.57 2.42
C ILE A 40 -6.56 5.05 3.84
N HIS A 41 -6.11 5.82 4.82
CA HIS A 41 -6.38 5.62 6.24
C HIS A 41 -7.11 6.86 6.77
N LYS A 42 -8.39 6.71 7.09
CA LYS A 42 -9.20 7.66 7.84
C LYS A 42 -9.45 7.12 9.24
#